data_AF-A0A8T0I879-F1
#
_entry.id   AF-A0A8T0I879-F1
#
_cell.length_a   1.000
_cell.length_b   1.000
_cell.length_c   1.000
_cell.angle_alpha   90.00
_cell.angle_beta   90.00
_cell.angle_gamma   90.00
#
_symmetry.space_group_name_H-M   'P 1'
#
loop_
_entity.id
_entity.type
_entity.pdbx_description
1 polymer ?
#
loop_
_entity_poly.entity_id
_entity_poly.type
_entity_poly.pdbx_seq_one_letter_code
_entity_poly.pdbx_strand_id
1 'polypeptide(L)'
;MSKMSRQGRILLCVFAVLLQWQPWSVASATDLVPPKGYSVGFTATTVDGVQTYVCSDGEWIKRGSSADMTAADGTSLGTYWSVYNKETRAIDYFWSIRNSDGTRIESGYPISGLQASVLRSFVAATSAVSQYLAIIKIHRYAGDAAQVAFVALTGTQGGLPPREELCSSPTATADVPFAGNFTFYNQDRQPPANLPQSLTPKANFVQVVFLEGKVMYKFTKSGQWLYRGISATIRDVAGGNNLGKFGTVKKPDASGSKLLLQFTDPNGFFLLGQKVARPIQMSADGFGWQLLKVTTSGGFVSPVGKFTYVLIGGTMGGLAPRIAGRTFGMTWGSPFTAQCYLYT
;
A
#
# COMPACT_ATOMS: atom_id res chain seq x y z
N MET A 1 24.22 8.53 -43.82
CA MET A 1 24.53 8.26 -42.40
C MET A 1 24.61 9.58 -41.65
N SER A 2 23.50 10.02 -41.04
CA SER A 2 23.41 11.29 -40.32
C SER A 2 23.83 11.10 -38.85
N LYS A 3 24.88 11.82 -38.43
CA LYS A 3 25.33 11.87 -37.04
C LYS A 3 24.30 12.66 -36.22
N MET A 4 23.38 11.96 -35.57
CA MET A 4 22.60 12.52 -34.47
C MET A 4 23.55 13.02 -33.37
N SER A 5 23.46 14.31 -33.06
CA SER A 5 24.31 14.98 -32.07
C SER A 5 24.09 14.42 -30.67
N ARG A 6 25.17 14.41 -29.87
CA ARG A 6 25.19 13.91 -28.49
C ARG A 6 24.18 14.63 -27.59
N GLN A 7 23.78 15.85 -27.95
CA GLN A 7 22.75 16.65 -27.25
C GLN A 7 21.33 16.14 -27.51
N GLY A 8 21.02 15.60 -28.69
CA GLY A 8 19.72 14.98 -28.98
C GLY A 8 19.46 13.70 -28.18
N ARG A 9 20.52 12.98 -27.78
CA ARG A 9 20.41 11.79 -26.92
C ARG A 9 20.18 12.12 -25.45
N ILE A 10 20.66 13.28 -24.98
CA ILE A 10 20.45 13.71 -23.59
C ILE A 10 19.02 14.24 -23.41
N LEU A 11 18.47 14.95 -24.39
CA LEU A 11 17.07 15.42 -24.35
C LEU A 11 16.06 14.24 -24.34
N LEU A 12 16.35 13.18 -25.10
CA LEU A 12 15.54 11.95 -25.13
C LEU A 12 15.64 11.12 -23.83
N CYS A 13 16.78 11.16 -23.13
CA CYS A 13 16.92 10.52 -21.82
C CYS A 13 16.18 11.29 -20.71
N VAL A 14 16.13 12.63 -20.77
CA VAL A 14 15.39 13.45 -19.80
C VAL A 14 13.86 13.32 -20.00
N PHE A 15 13.38 13.26 -21.25
CA PHE A 15 11.98 12.93 -21.53
C PHE A 15 11.60 11.48 -21.10
N ALA A 16 12.54 10.53 -21.18
CA ALA A 16 12.31 9.15 -20.75
C ALA A 16 12.27 8.98 -19.22
N VAL A 17 12.88 9.87 -18.44
CA VAL A 17 12.78 9.84 -16.96
C VAL A 17 11.49 10.50 -16.48
N LEU A 18 10.99 11.53 -17.18
CA LEU A 18 9.70 12.16 -16.85
C LEU A 18 8.49 11.28 -17.22
N LEU A 19 8.61 10.43 -18.25
CA LEU A 19 7.57 9.44 -18.62
C LEU A 19 7.59 8.17 -17.77
N GLN A 20 8.59 7.98 -16.88
CA GLN A 20 8.68 6.82 -15.99
C GLN A 20 7.90 6.97 -14.69
N TRP A 21 7.23 8.11 -14.48
CA TRP A 21 6.47 8.41 -13.26
C TRP A 21 4.94 8.42 -13.42
N GLN A 22 4.40 8.04 -14.57
CA GLN A 22 2.96 7.86 -14.70
C GLN A 22 2.59 6.57 -15.42
N PRO A 23 1.97 5.64 -14.68
CA PRO A 23 0.84 4.90 -15.18
C PRO A 23 -0.31 5.14 -14.21
N TRP A 24 -0.77 6.39 -14.09
CA TRP A 24 -2.07 6.61 -13.48
C TRP A 24 -3.07 6.55 -14.62
N SER A 25 -3.64 5.37 -14.79
CA SER A 25 -5.01 5.25 -15.29
C SER A 25 -5.82 6.36 -14.62
N VAL A 26 -6.64 7.07 -15.38
CA VAL A 26 -7.58 8.05 -14.83
C VAL A 26 -8.50 7.28 -13.88
N ALA A 27 -8.12 7.25 -12.60
CA ALA A 27 -8.73 6.41 -11.59
C ALA A 27 -9.99 7.15 -11.14
N SER A 28 -11.14 6.54 -11.35
CA SER A 28 -12.43 7.05 -10.90
C SER A 28 -12.47 7.13 -9.36
N ALA A 29 -13.42 7.88 -8.77
CA ALA A 29 -13.60 7.91 -7.31
C ALA A 29 -13.85 6.51 -6.70
N THR A 30 -14.39 5.58 -7.51
CA THR A 30 -14.53 4.15 -7.18
C THR A 30 -13.20 3.40 -7.01
N ASP A 31 -12.07 3.99 -7.44
CA ASP A 31 -10.73 3.38 -7.39
C ASP A 31 -9.90 3.77 -6.15
N LEU A 32 -10.45 4.58 -5.24
CA LEU A 32 -9.84 4.92 -3.95
C LEU A 32 -10.29 4.00 -2.80
N VAL A 33 -10.84 2.84 -3.15
CA VAL A 33 -11.21 1.78 -2.21
C VAL A 33 -10.15 0.67 -2.29
N PRO A 34 -9.62 0.18 -1.16
CA PRO A 34 -8.71 -0.96 -1.17
C PRO A 34 -9.40 -2.23 -1.71
N PRO A 35 -8.64 -3.25 -2.14
CA PRO A 35 -9.20 -4.52 -2.59
C PRO A 35 -9.98 -5.24 -1.47
N LYS A 36 -10.72 -6.31 -1.80
CA LYS A 36 -11.41 -7.14 -0.79
C LYS A 36 -10.46 -7.63 0.31
N GLY A 37 -10.95 -7.69 1.54
CA GLY A 37 -10.18 -8.02 2.74
C GLY A 37 -9.95 -6.80 3.64
N TYR A 38 -10.37 -5.61 3.24
CA TYR A 38 -10.33 -4.43 4.09
C TYR A 38 -11.73 -3.85 4.24
N SER A 39 -12.07 -3.42 5.46
CA SER A 39 -13.35 -2.82 5.81
C SER A 39 -13.17 -1.43 6.39
N VAL A 40 -14.20 -0.59 6.30
CA VAL A 40 -14.17 0.73 6.93
C VAL A 40 -14.13 0.55 8.45
N GLY A 41 -13.06 1.06 9.07
CA GLY A 41 -12.94 1.12 10.53
C GLY A 41 -13.69 2.34 11.05
N PHE A 42 -13.32 3.51 10.55
CA PHE A 42 -13.95 4.79 10.90
C PHE A 42 -13.73 5.84 9.80
N THR A 43 -14.48 6.92 9.87
CA THR A 43 -14.38 8.07 8.96
C THR A 43 -14.13 9.33 9.77
N ALA A 44 -13.52 10.32 9.12
CA ALA A 44 -13.31 11.64 9.70
C ALA A 44 -13.47 12.73 8.65
N THR A 45 -13.97 13.89 9.06
CA THR A 45 -14.02 15.10 8.24
C THR A 45 -12.96 16.07 8.74
N THR A 46 -12.24 16.70 7.79
CA THR A 46 -11.26 17.72 8.12
C THR A 46 -11.92 19.00 8.61
N VAL A 47 -11.37 19.59 9.67
CA VAL A 47 -11.72 20.92 10.18
C VAL A 47 -10.45 21.76 10.21
N ASP A 48 -10.58 23.06 9.90
CA ASP A 48 -9.47 24.01 9.84
C ASP A 48 -8.29 23.51 8.98
N GLY A 49 -8.62 22.84 7.87
CA GLY A 49 -7.64 22.27 6.96
C GLY A 49 -6.89 23.34 6.19
N VAL A 50 -5.55 23.24 6.17
CA VAL A 50 -4.66 24.15 5.45
C VAL A 50 -3.67 23.37 4.59
N GLN A 51 -3.49 23.83 3.37
CA GLN A 51 -2.49 23.38 2.42
C GLN A 51 -1.46 24.50 2.26
N THR A 52 -0.23 24.24 2.73
CA THR A 52 0.85 25.23 2.74
C THR A 52 1.71 25.13 1.48
N TYR A 53 1.97 26.29 0.89
CA TYR A 53 2.86 26.49 -0.25
C TYR A 53 4.00 27.43 0.12
N VAL A 54 5.15 27.23 -0.54
CA VAL A 54 6.27 28.16 -0.51
C VAL A 54 6.63 28.56 -1.93
N CYS A 55 6.81 29.86 -2.16
CA CYS A 55 7.25 30.37 -3.44
C CYS A 55 8.75 30.11 -3.63
N SER A 56 9.10 29.48 -4.75
CA SER A 56 10.48 29.26 -5.20
C SER A 56 10.55 29.54 -6.69
N ASP A 57 11.41 30.48 -7.09
CA ASP A 57 11.67 30.79 -8.50
C ASP A 57 10.41 31.11 -9.33
N GLY A 58 9.42 31.77 -8.72
CA GLY A 58 8.16 32.14 -9.38
C GLY A 58 7.10 31.04 -9.39
N GLU A 59 7.39 29.86 -8.83
CA GLU A 59 6.45 28.75 -8.71
C GLU A 59 6.07 28.45 -7.26
N TRP A 60 4.79 28.15 -7.03
CA TRP A 60 4.30 27.68 -5.73
C TRP A 60 4.62 26.20 -5.53
N ILE A 61 5.55 25.90 -4.63
CA ILE A 61 5.90 24.54 -4.26
C ILE A 61 5.10 24.11 -3.03
N LYS A 62 4.39 22.99 -3.15
CA LYS A 62 3.68 22.37 -2.03
C LYS A 62 4.66 21.97 -0.94
N ARG A 63 4.46 22.48 0.28
CA ARG A 63 5.29 22.17 1.45
C ARG A 63 4.69 21.08 2.34
N GLY A 64 3.37 21.07 2.47
CA GLY A 64 2.67 20.17 3.38
C GLY A 64 1.23 20.58 3.59
N SER A 65 0.49 19.83 4.39
CA SER A 65 -0.86 20.21 4.80
C SER A 65 -1.11 19.79 6.23
N SER A 66 -2.12 20.37 6.86
CA SER A 66 -2.56 20.00 8.20
C SER A 66 -4.06 20.19 8.33
N ALA A 67 -4.71 19.40 9.18
CA ALA A 67 -6.10 19.59 9.53
C ALA A 67 -6.39 18.92 10.89
N ASP A 68 -7.35 19.45 11.61
CA ASP A 68 -8.03 18.69 12.67
C ASP A 68 -9.04 17.73 12.03
N MET A 69 -9.38 16.68 12.77
CA MET A 69 -10.28 15.64 12.29
C MET A 69 -11.40 15.42 13.30
N THR A 70 -12.63 15.38 12.79
CA THR A 70 -13.83 15.14 13.60
C THR A 70 -14.65 13.98 13.04
N ALA A 71 -15.34 13.26 13.92
CA ALA A 71 -16.31 12.25 13.53
C ALA A 71 -17.63 12.92 13.11
N ALA A 72 -18.57 12.14 12.58
CA ALA A 72 -19.86 12.64 12.13
C ALA A 72 -20.71 13.29 13.25
N ASP A 73 -20.49 12.90 14.50
CA ASP A 73 -21.15 13.47 15.68
C ASP A 73 -20.44 14.73 16.23
N GLY A 74 -19.36 15.19 15.57
CA GLY A 74 -18.56 16.34 15.98
C GLY A 74 -17.43 16.02 16.98
N THR A 75 -17.30 14.76 17.42
CA THR A 75 -16.23 14.36 18.34
C THR A 75 -14.85 14.50 17.68
N SER A 76 -13.88 15.08 18.38
CA SER A 76 -12.50 15.17 17.91
C SER A 76 -11.86 13.78 17.81
N LEU A 77 -11.45 13.39 16.60
CA LEU A 77 -10.74 12.13 16.32
C LEU A 77 -9.22 12.29 16.32
N GLY A 78 -8.73 13.52 16.19
CA GLY A 78 -7.30 13.83 16.25
C GLY A 78 -6.86 14.75 15.12
N THR A 79 -5.64 14.58 14.63
CA THR A 79 -5.02 15.49 13.67
C THR A 79 -4.38 14.77 12.49
N TYR A 80 -4.34 15.46 11.36
CA TYR A 80 -3.68 15.04 10.14
C TYR A 80 -2.61 16.07 9.78
N TRP A 81 -1.47 15.61 9.28
CA TRP A 81 -0.53 16.48 8.59
C TRP A 81 0.26 15.75 7.52
N SER A 82 0.84 16.50 6.59
CA SER A 82 1.73 15.98 5.57
C SER A 82 2.94 16.88 5.39
N VAL A 83 4.07 16.29 5.02
CA VAL A 83 5.35 16.99 4.85
C VAL A 83 5.97 16.59 3.53
N TYR A 84 6.37 17.58 2.74
CA TYR A 84 7.18 17.34 1.55
C TYR A 84 8.61 16.99 1.94
N ASN A 85 9.01 15.76 1.60
CA ASN A 85 10.35 15.26 1.81
C ASN A 85 11.20 15.58 0.57
N LYS A 86 12.19 16.47 0.74
CA LYS A 86 13.07 16.91 -0.35
C LYS A 86 13.98 15.80 -0.88
N GLU A 87 14.35 14.84 -0.04
CA GLU A 87 15.25 13.74 -0.41
C GLU A 87 14.54 12.72 -1.30
N THR A 88 13.33 12.33 -0.92
CA THR A 88 12.52 11.35 -1.67
C THR A 88 11.67 12.01 -2.75
N ARG A 89 11.57 13.35 -2.74
CA ARG A 89 10.66 14.16 -3.57
C ARG A 89 9.20 13.70 -3.47
N ALA A 90 8.82 13.16 -2.33
CA ALA A 90 7.49 12.65 -2.04
C ALA A 90 6.89 13.37 -0.84
N ILE A 91 5.57 13.25 -0.69
CA ILE A 91 4.86 13.74 0.49
C ILE A 91 4.66 12.56 1.43
N ASP A 92 5.14 12.70 2.66
CA ASP A 92 4.85 11.78 3.76
C ASP A 92 3.59 12.27 4.48
N TYR A 93 2.66 11.36 4.73
CA TYR A 93 1.37 11.68 5.35
C TYR A 93 1.31 11.06 6.74
N PHE A 94 0.75 11.79 7.69
CA PHE A 94 0.73 11.43 9.09
C PHE A 94 -0.64 11.69 9.72
N TRP A 95 -1.00 10.84 10.67
CA TRP A 95 -2.19 11.01 11.49
C TRP A 95 -1.87 10.73 12.94
N SER A 96 -2.46 11.51 13.85
CA SER A 96 -2.58 11.19 15.26
C SER A 96 -4.05 10.96 15.55
N ILE A 97 -4.41 9.73 15.91
CA ILE A 97 -5.78 9.31 16.22
C ILE A 97 -5.92 9.22 17.72
N ARG A 98 -6.94 9.86 18.29
CA ARG A 98 -7.26 9.74 19.73
C ARG A 98 -7.85 8.36 19.99
N ASN A 99 -7.31 7.67 21.00
CA ASN A 99 -7.87 6.41 21.45
C ASN A 99 -9.10 6.67 22.34
N SER A 100 -10.12 5.85 22.17
CA SER A 100 -11.24 5.72 23.10
C SER A 100 -10.75 5.38 24.52
N ASP A 101 -11.53 5.72 25.54
CA ASP A 101 -11.11 5.53 26.93
C ASP A 101 -10.74 4.07 27.25
N GLY A 102 -11.53 3.10 26.76
CA GLY A 102 -11.24 1.67 26.93
C GLY A 102 -9.91 1.28 26.28
N THR A 103 -9.72 1.62 25.01
CA THR A 103 -8.49 1.33 24.29
C THR A 103 -7.27 2.05 24.89
N ARG A 104 -7.44 3.28 25.39
CA ARG A 104 -6.37 4.00 26.10
C ARG A 104 -5.93 3.24 27.35
N ILE A 105 -6.88 2.72 28.13
CA ILE A 105 -6.58 1.94 29.33
C ILE A 105 -5.85 0.65 28.96
N GLU A 106 -6.30 -0.06 27.92
CA GLU A 106 -5.69 -1.32 27.49
C GLU A 106 -4.30 -1.13 26.86
N SER A 107 -4.15 -0.11 26.01
CA SER A 107 -2.90 0.14 25.28
C SER A 107 -1.87 0.92 26.08
N GLY A 108 -2.31 1.69 27.09
CA GLY A 108 -1.50 2.66 27.82
C GLY A 108 -1.20 3.95 27.05
N TYR A 109 -1.77 4.14 25.85
CA TYR A 109 -1.50 5.31 25.00
C TYR A 109 -2.78 6.11 24.73
N PRO A 110 -2.74 7.45 24.87
CA PRO A 110 -3.89 8.30 24.54
C PRO A 110 -4.10 8.48 23.04
N ILE A 111 -3.07 8.20 22.23
CA ILE A 111 -3.10 8.37 20.78
C ILE A 111 -2.46 7.17 20.07
N SER A 112 -2.94 6.89 18.86
CA SER A 112 -2.27 6.04 17.87
C SER A 112 -1.78 6.89 16.70
N GLY A 113 -0.51 6.76 16.36
CA GLY A 113 0.12 7.46 15.24
C GLY A 113 0.21 6.59 14.00
N LEU A 114 -0.06 7.18 12.83
CA LEU A 114 0.09 6.54 11.53
C LEU A 114 1.02 7.37 10.65
N GLN A 115 1.86 6.71 9.86
CA GLN A 115 2.54 7.29 8.71
C GLN A 115 2.20 6.48 7.47
N ALA A 116 1.85 7.15 6.37
CA ALA A 116 1.47 6.51 5.12
C ALA A 116 2.20 7.09 3.92
N SER A 117 2.20 6.30 2.84
CA SER A 117 2.60 6.75 1.51
C SER A 117 1.44 6.58 0.54
N VAL A 118 1.25 7.57 -0.32
CA VAL A 118 0.22 7.53 -1.36
C VAL A 118 0.53 6.41 -2.34
N LEU A 119 -0.47 5.56 -2.57
CA LEU A 119 -0.43 4.53 -3.61
C LEU A 119 -0.98 5.05 -4.93
N ARG A 120 -2.06 5.83 -4.85
CA ARG A 120 -2.75 6.42 -5.99
C ARG A 120 -3.37 7.74 -5.61
N SER A 121 -3.42 8.64 -6.56
CA SER A 121 -4.20 9.86 -6.44
C SER A 121 -4.97 10.14 -7.71
N PHE A 122 -6.03 10.91 -7.54
CA PHE A 122 -6.94 11.31 -8.59
C PHE A 122 -7.34 12.78 -8.38
N VAL A 123 -7.37 13.54 -9.46
CA VAL A 123 -7.86 14.92 -9.46
C VAL A 123 -9.33 14.88 -9.83
N ALA A 124 -10.21 14.98 -8.83
CA ALA A 124 -11.66 14.94 -9.05
C ALA A 124 -12.23 16.26 -9.56
N ALA A 125 -11.64 17.38 -9.14
CA ALA A 125 -12.04 18.71 -9.54
C ALA A 125 -10.79 19.57 -9.80
N THR A 126 -10.85 20.43 -10.80
CA THR A 126 -9.77 21.38 -11.12
C THR A 126 -9.61 22.50 -10.08
N SER A 127 -10.52 22.57 -9.10
CA SER A 127 -10.55 23.56 -8.02
C SER A 127 -10.17 23.01 -6.64
N ALA A 128 -9.72 21.75 -6.57
CA ALA A 128 -9.40 21.09 -5.31
C ALA A 128 -8.11 20.27 -5.38
N VAL A 129 -7.45 20.09 -4.22
CA VAL A 129 -6.34 19.15 -4.08
C VAL A 129 -6.75 17.73 -4.48
N SER A 130 -5.77 16.94 -4.94
CA SER A 130 -6.01 15.56 -5.33
C SER A 130 -6.56 14.72 -4.18
N GLN A 131 -7.54 13.88 -4.50
CA GLN A 131 -7.98 12.77 -3.67
C GLN A 131 -6.95 11.64 -3.78
N TYR A 132 -6.85 10.78 -2.76
CA TYR A 132 -5.85 9.71 -2.78
C TYR A 132 -6.23 8.51 -1.92
N LEU A 133 -5.58 7.38 -2.20
CA LEU A 133 -5.52 6.21 -1.35
C LEU A 133 -4.06 6.02 -0.92
N ALA A 134 -3.82 6.02 0.38
CA ALA A 134 -2.51 5.83 1.00
C ALA A 134 -2.48 4.52 1.78
N ILE A 135 -1.31 3.88 1.81
CA ILE A 135 -1.06 2.69 2.62
C ILE A 135 -0.20 3.03 3.82
N ILE A 136 -0.56 2.48 4.97
CA ILE A 136 0.23 2.66 6.19
C ILE A 136 1.59 1.97 6.04
N LYS A 137 2.63 2.71 6.42
CA LYS A 137 4.04 2.29 6.42
C LYS A 137 4.60 2.17 7.82
N ILE A 138 4.07 2.92 8.78
CA ILE A 138 4.48 2.88 10.18
C ILE A 138 3.26 3.08 11.07
N HIS A 139 3.10 2.20 12.05
CA HIS A 139 2.28 2.45 13.24
C HIS A 139 3.16 2.91 14.39
N ARG A 140 2.67 3.87 15.17
CA ARG A 140 3.27 4.30 16.44
C ARG A 140 2.20 4.22 17.51
N TYR A 141 2.53 3.60 18.64
CA TYR A 141 1.61 3.40 19.76
C TYR A 141 0.42 2.50 19.41
N ALA A 142 0.02 1.64 20.33
CA ALA A 142 -1.14 0.78 20.12
C ALA A 142 -2.45 1.58 20.24
N GLY A 143 -3.55 0.99 19.75
CA GLY A 143 -4.89 1.52 20.00
C GLY A 143 -5.86 1.40 18.83
N ASP A 144 -6.77 2.37 18.69
CA ASP A 144 -7.91 2.29 17.78
C ASP A 144 -7.47 2.27 16.32
N ALA A 145 -6.30 2.84 16.02
CA ALA A 145 -5.72 2.80 14.68
C ALA A 145 -4.79 1.59 14.43
N ALA A 146 -4.68 0.64 15.36
CA ALA A 146 -3.72 -0.46 15.27
C ALA A 146 -3.99 -1.46 14.14
N GLN A 147 -5.18 -1.46 13.55
CA GLN A 147 -5.54 -2.34 12.42
C GLN A 147 -5.69 -1.59 11.10
N VAL A 148 -5.50 -0.26 11.11
CA VAL A 148 -5.64 0.56 9.91
C VAL A 148 -4.53 0.21 8.93
N ALA A 149 -4.89 -0.27 7.74
CA ALA A 149 -3.94 -0.59 6.68
C ALA A 149 -3.92 0.47 5.57
N PHE A 150 -5.04 1.16 5.34
CA PHE A 150 -5.15 2.21 4.34
C PHE A 150 -5.93 3.41 4.85
N VAL A 151 -5.65 4.56 4.26
CA VAL A 151 -6.41 5.80 4.44
C VAL A 151 -6.74 6.37 3.07
N ALA A 152 -8.02 6.63 2.81
CA ALA A 152 -8.45 7.36 1.63
C ALA A 152 -8.82 8.80 2.02
N LEU A 153 -8.36 9.78 1.23
CA LEU A 153 -8.86 11.15 1.27
C LEU A 153 -9.77 11.36 0.05
N THR A 154 -11.01 11.72 0.28
CA THR A 154 -12.03 11.92 -0.76
C THR A 154 -12.83 13.20 -0.54
N GLY A 155 -13.61 13.61 -1.55
CA GLY A 155 -14.49 14.77 -1.44
C GLY A 155 -13.75 16.08 -1.17
N THR A 156 -12.54 16.23 -1.72
CA THR A 156 -11.68 17.38 -1.46
C THR A 156 -12.24 18.68 -2.04
N GLN A 157 -12.02 19.78 -1.33
CA GLN A 157 -12.37 21.14 -1.75
C GLN A 157 -11.21 22.10 -1.40
N GLY A 158 -10.90 23.03 -2.31
CA GLY A 158 -9.87 24.04 -2.08
C GLY A 158 -8.45 23.48 -1.99
N GLY A 159 -7.56 24.25 -1.36
CA GLY A 159 -6.16 23.90 -1.14
C GLY A 159 -5.26 23.96 -2.37
N LEU A 160 -5.70 24.54 -3.48
CA LEU A 160 -4.82 24.74 -4.65
C LEU A 160 -3.81 25.87 -4.42
N PRO A 161 -2.66 25.88 -5.12
CA PRO A 161 -1.74 26.99 -5.00
C PRO A 161 -2.44 28.31 -5.37
N PRO A 162 -2.03 29.44 -4.74
CA PRO A 162 -2.46 30.75 -5.21
C PRO A 162 -2.04 31.00 -6.66
N ARG A 163 -2.55 32.08 -7.25
CA ARG A 163 -2.12 32.45 -8.61
C ARG A 163 -0.62 32.69 -8.66
N GLU A 164 0.00 32.32 -9.78
CA GLU A 164 1.46 32.40 -9.96
C GLU A 164 1.99 33.83 -9.81
N GLU A 165 1.20 34.86 -10.18
CA GLU A 165 1.61 36.26 -10.06
C GLU A 165 1.79 36.71 -8.59
N LEU A 166 1.21 35.98 -7.64
CA LEU A 166 1.38 36.22 -6.20
C LEU A 166 2.68 35.59 -5.66
N CYS A 167 3.36 34.75 -6.43
CA CYS A 167 4.66 34.17 -6.10
C CYS A 167 5.79 35.14 -6.46
N SER A 168 5.83 36.29 -5.79
CA SER A 168 6.75 37.38 -6.13
C SER A 168 8.08 37.36 -5.36
N SER A 169 8.18 36.58 -4.30
CA SER A 169 9.38 36.51 -3.45
C SER A 169 9.77 35.07 -3.16
N PRO A 170 11.03 34.66 -3.41
CA PRO A 170 11.55 33.38 -2.96
C PRO A 170 11.45 33.38 -1.44
N THR A 171 10.73 32.42 -0.85
CA THR A 171 10.32 32.31 0.57
C THR A 171 8.95 32.86 0.96
N ALA A 172 8.21 33.53 0.08
CA ALA A 172 6.80 33.84 0.37
C ALA A 172 6.05 32.54 0.67
N THR A 173 5.20 32.55 1.70
CA THR A 173 4.40 31.39 2.09
C THR A 173 2.92 31.72 1.91
N ALA A 174 2.15 30.70 1.54
CA ALA A 174 0.71 30.81 1.40
C ALA A 174 0.03 29.60 2.03
N ASP A 175 -0.89 29.89 2.94
CA ASP A 175 -1.75 28.91 3.58
C ASP A 175 -3.12 28.98 2.93
N VAL A 176 -3.49 27.92 2.21
CA VAL A 176 -4.74 27.86 1.45
C VAL A 176 -5.69 26.89 2.15
N PRO A 177 -6.89 27.33 2.56
CA PRO A 177 -7.87 26.45 3.17
C PRO A 177 -8.22 25.27 2.27
N PHE A 178 -8.33 24.08 2.85
CA PHE A 178 -8.83 22.88 2.19
C PHE A 178 -9.76 22.09 3.11
N ALA A 179 -10.68 21.36 2.51
CA ALA A 179 -11.55 20.42 3.20
C ALA A 179 -11.55 19.06 2.49
N GLY A 180 -11.93 18.00 3.20
CA GLY A 180 -12.11 16.66 2.66
C GLY A 180 -12.54 15.66 3.74
N ASN A 181 -12.77 14.42 3.30
CA ASN A 181 -13.16 13.32 4.17
C ASN A 181 -12.13 12.21 4.11
N PHE A 182 -11.68 11.77 5.28
CA PHE A 182 -10.86 10.60 5.46
C PHE A 182 -11.72 9.36 5.73
N THR A 183 -11.37 8.26 5.06
CA THR A 183 -11.88 6.92 5.38
C THR A 183 -10.70 6.04 5.75
N PHE A 184 -10.71 5.51 6.97
CA PHE A 184 -9.68 4.63 7.49
C PHE A 184 -10.14 3.18 7.33
N TYR A 185 -9.36 2.38 6.62
CA TYR A 185 -9.68 0.98 6.33
C TYR A 185 -8.84 0.05 7.18
N ASN A 186 -9.51 -0.80 7.95
CA ASN A 186 -8.89 -1.83 8.76
C ASN A 186 -8.62 -3.08 7.93
N GLN A 187 -7.57 -3.83 8.31
CA GLN A 187 -7.38 -5.21 7.87
C GLN A 187 -8.49 -6.09 8.44
N ASP A 188 -9.26 -6.76 7.58
CA ASP A 188 -10.27 -7.72 8.02
C ASP A 188 -9.59 -8.88 8.73
N ARG A 189 -10.09 -9.21 9.92
CA ARG A 189 -9.59 -10.35 10.69
C ARG A 189 -9.98 -11.70 10.09
N GLN A 190 -10.91 -11.74 9.15
CA GLN A 190 -11.39 -12.95 8.51
C GLN A 190 -11.31 -12.80 6.98
N PRO A 191 -11.16 -13.92 6.24
CA PRO A 191 -11.25 -13.88 4.80
C PRO A 191 -12.64 -13.41 4.34
N PRO A 192 -12.78 -12.82 3.14
CA PRO A 192 -14.10 -12.45 2.61
C PRO A 192 -15.05 -13.65 2.56
N ALA A 193 -16.31 -13.46 2.95
CA ALA A 193 -17.30 -14.54 3.00
C ALA A 193 -17.55 -15.21 1.63
N ASN A 194 -17.46 -14.44 0.54
CA ASN A 194 -17.79 -14.89 -0.81
C ASN A 194 -16.52 -15.15 -1.65
N LEU A 195 -15.75 -16.17 -1.28
CA LEU A 195 -14.62 -16.64 -2.09
C LEU A 195 -15.08 -17.58 -3.20
N PRO A 196 -14.46 -17.53 -4.39
CA PRO A 196 -14.63 -18.58 -5.39
C PRO A 196 -14.32 -19.96 -4.79
N GLN A 197 -15.05 -21.00 -5.19
CA GLN A 197 -14.90 -22.35 -4.64
C GLN A 197 -13.46 -22.88 -4.76
N SER A 198 -12.76 -22.56 -5.85
CA SER A 198 -11.36 -22.97 -6.05
C SER A 198 -10.34 -22.27 -5.14
N LEU A 199 -10.74 -21.16 -4.49
CA LEU A 199 -9.95 -20.45 -3.49
C LEU A 199 -10.44 -20.69 -2.06
N THR A 200 -11.54 -21.44 -1.89
CA THR A 200 -12.13 -21.73 -0.58
C THR A 200 -11.37 -22.89 0.07
N PRO A 201 -10.68 -22.66 1.19
CA PRO A 201 -9.97 -23.72 1.89
C PRO A 201 -10.96 -24.67 2.57
N LYS A 202 -10.68 -25.97 2.53
CA LYS A 202 -11.44 -26.98 3.30
C LYS A 202 -10.82 -27.15 4.70
N ALA A 203 -10.75 -26.05 5.45
CA ALA A 203 -10.05 -25.95 6.72
C ALA A 203 -10.57 -24.75 7.53
N ASN A 204 -10.26 -24.72 8.83
CA ASN A 204 -10.71 -23.64 9.71
C ASN A 204 -9.76 -22.46 9.66
N PHE A 205 -10.30 -21.25 9.57
CA PHE A 205 -9.50 -20.03 9.63
C PHE A 205 -8.88 -19.85 11.02
N VAL A 206 -7.63 -19.42 11.07
CA VAL A 206 -6.90 -19.16 12.31
C VAL A 206 -6.50 -17.70 12.44
N GLN A 207 -5.71 -17.21 11.49
CA GLN A 207 -5.13 -15.86 11.58
C GLN A 207 -4.85 -15.27 10.21
N VAL A 208 -4.79 -13.94 10.18
CA VAL A 208 -4.39 -13.15 9.03
C VAL A 208 -3.09 -12.43 9.34
N VAL A 209 -2.21 -12.36 8.35
CA VAL A 209 -1.00 -11.53 8.38
C VAL A 209 -0.91 -10.73 7.08
N PHE A 210 -0.18 -9.62 7.12
CA PHE A 210 0.08 -8.78 5.98
C PHE A 210 1.40 -9.15 5.29
N LEU A 211 1.43 -9.08 3.96
CA LEU A 211 2.63 -9.28 3.15
C LEU A 211 2.94 -7.99 2.40
N GLU A 212 4.19 -7.55 2.47
CA GLU A 212 4.69 -6.41 1.70
C GLU A 212 6.02 -6.74 1.04
N GLY A 213 6.11 -6.56 -0.28
CA GLY A 213 7.35 -6.82 -0.99
C GLY A 213 7.26 -6.61 -2.48
N LYS A 214 7.85 -7.52 -3.25
CA LYS A 214 7.87 -7.45 -4.72
C LYS A 214 7.70 -8.81 -5.39
N VAL A 215 7.02 -8.79 -6.53
CA VAL A 215 6.97 -9.89 -7.49
C VAL A 215 8.00 -9.64 -8.57
N MET A 216 8.84 -10.63 -8.85
CA MET A 216 9.91 -10.54 -9.83
C MET A 216 9.48 -11.13 -11.17
N TYR A 217 9.67 -10.37 -12.24
CA TYR A 217 9.45 -10.79 -13.62
C TYR A 217 10.75 -10.72 -14.43
N LYS A 218 10.85 -11.54 -15.47
CA LYS A 218 11.95 -11.51 -16.45
C LYS A 218 11.40 -11.50 -17.86
N PHE A 219 11.89 -10.58 -18.68
CA PHE A 219 11.51 -10.46 -20.08
C PHE A 219 12.12 -11.58 -20.92
N THR A 220 11.29 -12.28 -21.68
CA THR A 220 11.67 -13.44 -22.51
C THR A 220 12.02 -13.03 -23.93
N LYS A 221 12.63 -13.95 -24.71
CA LYS A 221 12.88 -13.73 -26.14
C LYS A 221 11.59 -13.63 -26.96
N SER A 222 10.50 -14.24 -26.46
CA SER A 222 9.16 -14.17 -27.07
C SER A 222 8.43 -12.85 -26.82
N GLY A 223 9.09 -11.85 -26.21
CA GLY A 223 8.49 -10.54 -25.97
C GLY A 223 7.53 -10.48 -24.78
N GLN A 224 7.59 -11.44 -23.85
CA GLN A 224 6.66 -11.56 -22.73
C GLN A 224 7.37 -11.42 -21.37
N TRP A 225 6.64 -10.91 -20.38
CA TRP A 225 7.09 -10.90 -18.98
C TRP A 225 6.72 -12.21 -18.29
N LEU A 226 7.72 -12.97 -17.85
CA LEU A 226 7.53 -14.24 -17.17
C LEU A 226 7.83 -14.12 -15.68
N TYR A 227 6.92 -14.61 -14.84
CA TYR A 227 7.07 -14.66 -13.38
C TYR A 227 8.30 -15.49 -12.97
N ARG A 228 9.14 -14.94 -12.09
CA ARG A 228 10.34 -15.59 -11.57
C ARG A 228 10.28 -15.92 -10.08
N GLY A 229 9.46 -15.22 -9.33
CA GLY A 229 9.31 -15.45 -7.91
C GLY A 229 8.70 -14.26 -7.20
N ILE A 230 8.53 -14.41 -5.90
CA ILE A 230 8.02 -13.39 -5.01
C ILE A 230 8.89 -13.33 -3.75
N SER A 231 8.98 -12.15 -3.14
CA SER A 231 9.67 -11.93 -1.88
C SER A 231 8.93 -10.84 -1.12
N ALA A 232 8.59 -11.09 0.14
CA ALA A 232 7.92 -10.15 1.02
C ALA A 232 8.35 -10.30 2.48
N THR A 233 8.15 -9.24 3.23
CA THR A 233 8.15 -9.25 4.69
C THR A 233 6.75 -9.60 5.16
N ILE A 234 6.65 -10.48 6.16
CA ILE A 234 5.39 -10.78 6.84
C ILE A 234 5.26 -9.77 7.98
N ARG A 235 4.10 -9.11 8.08
CA ARG A 235 3.76 -8.21 9.17
C ARG A 235 2.42 -8.59 9.79
N ASP A 236 2.14 -8.14 10.99
CA ASP A 236 0.80 -8.25 11.60
C ASP A 236 -0.23 -7.43 10.80
N VAL A 237 0.12 -6.20 10.43
CA VAL A 237 -0.66 -5.27 9.59
C VAL A 237 0.29 -4.44 8.70
N ALA A 238 -0.26 -3.68 7.75
CA ALA A 238 0.53 -2.77 6.91
C ALA A 238 1.30 -1.77 7.78
N GLY A 239 2.64 -1.72 7.66
CA GLY A 239 3.47 -0.85 8.48
C GLY A 239 3.62 -1.25 9.95
N GLY A 240 3.10 -2.41 10.35
CA GLY A 240 3.23 -2.96 11.70
C GLY A 240 4.51 -3.78 11.92
N ASN A 241 4.49 -4.66 12.92
CA ASN A 241 5.66 -5.43 13.36
C ASN A 241 6.10 -6.45 12.31
N ASN A 242 7.41 -6.63 12.17
CA ASN A 242 7.96 -7.66 11.29
C ASN A 242 7.85 -9.03 11.97
N LEU A 243 7.05 -9.92 11.38
CA LEU A 243 6.84 -11.28 11.85
C LEU A 243 7.69 -12.32 11.11
N GLY A 244 8.34 -11.95 9.99
CA GLY A 244 9.11 -12.90 9.21
C GLY A 244 9.20 -12.58 7.72
N LYS A 245 9.40 -13.61 6.90
CA LYS A 245 9.61 -13.51 5.45
C LYS A 245 8.75 -14.51 4.69
N PHE A 246 8.27 -14.07 3.54
CA PHE A 246 7.58 -14.89 2.56
C PHE A 246 8.32 -14.85 1.23
N GLY A 247 8.44 -15.97 0.53
CA GLY A 247 8.97 -15.92 -0.82
C GLY A 247 9.12 -17.25 -1.55
N THR A 248 9.65 -17.15 -2.77
CA THR A 248 9.95 -18.31 -3.60
C THR A 248 11.35 -18.86 -3.30
N VAL A 249 11.44 -20.11 -2.85
CA VAL A 249 12.72 -20.80 -2.66
C VAL A 249 13.26 -21.41 -3.95
N LYS A 250 14.59 -21.52 -4.04
CA LYS A 250 15.27 -22.10 -5.21
C LYS A 250 15.07 -23.61 -5.31
N LYS A 251 15.23 -24.31 -4.18
CA LYS A 251 15.09 -25.76 -4.09
C LYS A 251 13.68 -26.10 -3.56
N PRO A 252 12.85 -26.79 -4.34
CA PRO A 252 11.54 -27.24 -3.85
C PRO A 252 11.68 -28.33 -2.78
N ASP A 253 10.61 -28.57 -2.03
CA ASP A 253 10.51 -29.79 -1.20
C ASP A 253 10.23 -31.05 -2.05
N ALA A 254 10.09 -32.21 -1.39
CA ALA A 254 9.81 -33.48 -2.05
C ALA A 254 8.48 -33.49 -2.83
N SER A 255 7.55 -32.58 -2.52
CA SER A 255 6.27 -32.42 -3.22
C SER A 255 6.34 -31.36 -4.34
N GLY A 256 7.51 -30.73 -4.57
CA GLY A 256 7.66 -29.70 -5.58
C GLY A 256 7.29 -28.28 -5.11
N SER A 257 6.97 -28.08 -3.83
CA SER A 257 6.55 -26.79 -3.27
C SER A 257 7.69 -25.80 -3.21
N LYS A 258 7.41 -24.55 -3.58
CA LYS A 258 8.43 -23.48 -3.65
C LYS A 258 8.07 -22.21 -2.89
N LEU A 259 6.88 -22.10 -2.31
CA LEU A 259 6.47 -20.89 -1.58
C LEU A 259 6.65 -21.14 -0.09
N LEU A 260 7.58 -20.39 0.51
CA LEU A 260 7.97 -20.49 1.90
C LEU A 260 7.42 -19.30 2.67
N LEU A 261 6.69 -19.56 3.75
CA LEU A 261 6.44 -18.61 4.83
C LEU A 261 7.38 -19.00 5.97
N GLN A 262 8.16 -18.06 6.47
CA GLN A 262 9.08 -18.27 7.59
C GLN A 262 8.83 -17.16 8.62
N PHE A 263 8.31 -17.54 9.78
CA PHE A 263 8.04 -16.65 10.90
C PHE A 263 9.25 -16.60 11.82
N THR A 264 9.58 -15.44 12.37
CA THR A 264 10.68 -15.26 13.32
C THR A 264 10.27 -15.78 14.69
N ASP A 265 9.07 -15.42 15.14
CA ASP A 265 8.56 -15.70 16.49
C ASP A 265 7.27 -16.54 16.50
N PRO A 266 7.02 -17.31 17.57
CA PRO A 266 8.02 -17.75 18.55
C PRO A 266 8.78 -18.94 17.94
N ASN A 267 10.05 -18.77 17.59
CA ASN A 267 10.99 -19.82 17.15
C ASN A 267 10.88 -20.34 15.70
N GLY A 268 10.95 -19.45 14.71
CA GLY A 268 11.41 -19.87 13.38
C GLY A 268 10.44 -20.76 12.60
N PHE A 269 9.16 -20.85 13.01
CA PHE A 269 8.16 -21.70 12.37
C PHE A 269 8.05 -21.40 10.88
N PHE A 270 7.99 -22.44 10.05
CA PHE A 270 7.89 -22.28 8.61
C PHE A 270 6.90 -23.23 7.95
N LEU A 271 6.37 -22.77 6.82
CA LEU A 271 5.43 -23.46 5.95
C LEU A 271 5.93 -23.42 4.51
N LEU A 272 5.98 -24.57 3.86
CA LEU A 272 6.12 -24.69 2.41
C LEU A 272 4.78 -25.10 1.81
N GLY A 273 4.35 -24.35 0.80
CA GLY A 273 3.07 -24.55 0.14
C GLY A 273 3.20 -24.78 -1.37
N GLN A 274 2.32 -25.65 -1.87
CA GLN A 274 2.07 -25.85 -3.30
C GLN A 274 0.78 -25.15 -3.69
N LYS A 275 0.77 -24.44 -4.83
CA LYS A 275 -0.48 -23.91 -5.39
C LYS A 275 -1.40 -25.07 -5.76
N VAL A 276 -2.62 -25.05 -5.23
CA VAL A 276 -3.63 -26.08 -5.54
C VAL A 276 -4.67 -25.63 -6.55
N ALA A 277 -4.72 -24.34 -6.86
CA ALA A 277 -5.61 -23.76 -7.86
C ALA A 277 -4.87 -22.75 -8.74
N ARG A 278 -5.42 -22.49 -9.93
CA ARG A 278 -4.98 -21.36 -10.75
C ARG A 278 -5.28 -20.05 -10.00
N PRO A 279 -4.34 -19.09 -9.97
CA PRO A 279 -4.60 -17.79 -9.37
C PRO A 279 -5.82 -17.11 -10.00
N ILE A 280 -6.68 -16.50 -9.17
CA ILE A 280 -7.87 -15.76 -9.66
C ILE A 280 -7.67 -14.28 -9.42
N GLN A 281 -7.86 -13.48 -10.47
CA GLN A 281 -7.84 -12.03 -10.34
C GLN A 281 -9.17 -11.53 -9.74
N MET A 282 -9.09 -11.03 -8.51
CA MET A 282 -10.23 -10.48 -7.76
C MET A 282 -10.27 -8.95 -7.79
N SER A 283 -9.19 -8.31 -8.28
CA SER A 283 -9.07 -6.87 -8.48
C SER A 283 -8.24 -6.63 -9.74
N ALA A 284 -8.55 -5.57 -10.50
CA ALA A 284 -7.82 -5.19 -11.70
C ALA A 284 -6.36 -4.80 -11.44
N ASP A 285 -6.07 -4.51 -10.17
CA ASP A 285 -4.87 -3.84 -9.69
C ASP A 285 -3.97 -4.72 -8.84
N GLY A 286 -4.44 -5.92 -8.53
CA GLY A 286 -3.80 -6.85 -7.64
C GLY A 286 -3.15 -8.00 -8.37
N PHE A 287 -2.27 -8.70 -7.68
CA PHE A 287 -1.82 -10.01 -8.09
C PHE A 287 -2.93 -11.04 -7.85
N GLY A 288 -3.08 -12.02 -8.73
CA GLY A 288 -4.16 -13.01 -8.57
C GLY A 288 -4.08 -13.74 -7.24
N TRP A 289 -5.22 -13.87 -6.56
CA TRP A 289 -5.37 -14.59 -5.29
C TRP A 289 -4.99 -16.04 -5.46
N GLN A 290 -4.32 -16.63 -4.47
CA GLN A 290 -3.73 -17.97 -4.57
C GLN A 290 -4.02 -18.78 -3.32
N LEU A 291 -4.57 -19.97 -3.51
CA LEU A 291 -4.67 -20.98 -2.47
C LEU A 291 -3.48 -21.93 -2.55
N LEU A 292 -2.80 -22.08 -1.41
CA LEU A 292 -1.68 -23.00 -1.22
C LEU A 292 -2.10 -24.11 -0.26
N LYS A 293 -1.78 -25.36 -0.58
CA LYS A 293 -1.80 -26.47 0.37
C LYS A 293 -0.42 -26.61 0.97
N VAL A 294 -0.35 -26.66 2.29
CA VAL A 294 0.89 -26.90 3.02
C VAL A 294 1.33 -28.34 2.78
N THR A 295 2.57 -28.51 2.33
CA THR A 295 3.19 -29.82 2.06
C THR A 295 4.28 -30.15 3.08
N THR A 296 5.02 -29.13 3.54
CA THR A 296 6.05 -29.27 4.55
C THR A 296 5.90 -28.14 5.57
N SER A 297 6.04 -28.47 6.85
CA SER A 297 6.08 -27.49 7.95
C SER A 297 7.15 -27.90 8.96
N GLY A 298 7.77 -26.93 9.63
CA GLY A 298 8.75 -27.21 10.67
C GLY A 298 8.97 -26.01 11.60
N GLY A 299 9.86 -26.17 12.59
CA GLY A 299 10.04 -25.23 13.69
C GLY A 299 9.10 -25.52 14.86
N PHE A 300 8.87 -24.54 15.73
CA PHE A 300 7.99 -24.71 16.88
C PHE A 300 6.53 -24.89 16.44
N VAL A 301 5.89 -25.93 16.97
CA VAL A 301 4.52 -26.29 16.57
C VAL A 301 3.58 -25.21 17.06
N SER A 302 2.77 -24.67 16.14
CA SER A 302 1.75 -23.68 16.48
C SER A 302 0.77 -24.25 17.52
N PRO A 303 0.42 -23.48 18.58
CA PRO A 303 -0.56 -23.91 19.59
C PRO A 303 -1.94 -24.27 19.01
N VAL A 304 -2.27 -23.70 17.85
CA VAL A 304 -3.54 -23.93 17.15
C VAL A 304 -3.55 -25.19 16.27
N GLY A 305 -2.44 -25.97 16.27
CA GLY A 305 -2.29 -27.16 15.45
C GLY A 305 -1.58 -26.93 14.12
N LYS A 306 -1.60 -27.94 13.25
CA LYS A 306 -0.87 -27.92 11.98
C LYS A 306 -1.66 -27.15 10.93
N PHE A 307 -1.06 -26.12 10.33
CA PHE A 307 -1.66 -25.43 9.19
C PHE A 307 -1.71 -26.34 7.97
N THR A 308 -2.87 -26.39 7.31
CA THR A 308 -3.12 -27.21 6.12
C THR A 308 -3.23 -26.36 4.85
N TYR A 309 -3.69 -25.12 4.97
CA TYR A 309 -3.83 -24.21 3.83
C TYR A 309 -3.37 -22.79 4.15
N VAL A 310 -2.95 -22.08 3.10
CA VAL A 310 -2.63 -20.66 3.10
C VAL A 310 -3.33 -20.00 1.93
N LEU A 311 -4.14 -18.97 2.17
CA LEU A 311 -4.74 -18.14 1.14
C LEU A 311 -4.02 -16.81 1.08
N ILE A 312 -3.41 -16.49 -0.05
CA ILE A 312 -2.81 -15.18 -0.32
C ILE A 312 -3.82 -14.38 -1.14
N GLY A 313 -4.38 -13.32 -0.55
CA GLY A 313 -5.45 -12.49 -1.09
C GLY A 313 -5.28 -11.00 -0.73
N GLY A 314 -6.33 -10.19 -0.89
CA GLY A 314 -6.32 -8.76 -0.56
C GLY A 314 -5.18 -7.94 -1.18
N THR A 315 -4.87 -8.22 -2.45
CA THR A 315 -3.62 -7.76 -3.05
C THR A 315 -3.71 -6.41 -3.75
N MET A 316 -2.65 -5.61 -3.67
CA MET A 316 -2.39 -4.48 -4.57
C MET A 316 -1.01 -4.65 -5.23
N GLY A 317 -0.89 -4.28 -6.51
CA GLY A 317 0.36 -4.39 -7.26
C GLY A 317 0.73 -5.83 -7.59
N GLY A 318 2.03 -6.09 -7.80
CA GLY A 318 2.56 -7.42 -8.13
C GLY A 318 2.25 -7.89 -9.54
N LEU A 319 1.57 -7.07 -10.35
CA LEU A 319 1.28 -7.34 -11.76
C LEU A 319 2.55 -7.26 -12.61
N ALA A 320 2.56 -8.01 -13.72
CA ALA A 320 3.57 -7.85 -14.74
C ALA A 320 3.53 -6.42 -15.31
N PRO A 321 4.69 -5.81 -15.59
CA PRO A 321 4.72 -4.46 -16.16
C PRO A 321 4.07 -4.46 -17.56
N ARG A 322 3.30 -3.41 -17.85
CA ARG A 322 2.66 -3.21 -19.16
C ARG A 322 3.60 -2.61 -20.21
N ILE A 323 4.82 -2.25 -19.83
CA ILE A 323 5.83 -1.73 -20.75
C ILE A 323 6.44 -2.87 -21.58
N ALA A 324 6.64 -2.62 -22.87
CA ALA A 324 7.43 -3.52 -23.72
C ALA A 324 8.87 -3.60 -23.16
N GLY A 325 9.35 -4.81 -22.93
CA GLY A 325 10.73 -5.02 -22.50
C GLY A 325 11.68 -4.54 -23.58
N ARG A 326 12.62 -3.67 -23.22
CA ARG A 326 13.58 -3.10 -24.18
C ARG A 326 14.73 -4.08 -24.50
N THR A 327 14.92 -5.11 -23.68
CA THR A 327 16.04 -6.05 -23.82
C THR A 327 15.69 -7.41 -23.22
N PHE A 328 16.04 -8.49 -23.93
CA PHE A 328 15.93 -9.86 -23.43
C PHE A 328 16.67 -10.02 -22.08
N GLY A 329 16.04 -10.71 -21.14
CA GLY A 329 16.64 -11.00 -19.84
C GLY A 329 16.52 -9.88 -18.82
N MET A 330 16.01 -8.70 -19.21
CA MET A 330 15.64 -7.62 -18.30
C MET A 330 14.75 -8.15 -17.18
N THR A 331 15.01 -7.71 -15.95
CA THR A 331 14.18 -8.06 -14.80
C THR A 331 13.41 -6.84 -14.31
N TRP A 332 12.21 -7.08 -13.78
CA TRP A 332 11.36 -6.05 -13.21
C TRP A 332 10.82 -6.52 -11.86
N GLY A 333 10.99 -5.69 -10.84
CA GLY A 333 10.37 -5.89 -9.53
C GLY A 333 9.10 -5.06 -9.45
N SER A 334 7.95 -5.72 -9.43
CA SER A 334 6.65 -5.07 -9.24
C SER A 334 6.33 -5.07 -7.75
N PRO A 335 6.25 -3.90 -7.07
CA PRO A 335 5.84 -3.83 -5.68
C PRO A 335 4.48 -4.49 -5.50
N PHE A 336 4.31 -5.26 -4.43
CA PHE A 336 3.03 -5.87 -4.10
C PHE A 336 2.77 -5.84 -2.61
N THR A 337 1.49 -5.82 -2.28
CA THR A 337 0.98 -6.09 -0.94
C THR A 337 -0.08 -7.18 -1.01
N ALA A 338 -0.30 -7.89 0.10
CA ALA A 338 -1.34 -8.90 0.20
C ALA A 338 -1.72 -9.13 1.66
N GLN A 339 -2.93 -9.66 1.87
CA GLN A 339 -3.27 -10.41 3.07
C GLN A 339 -2.97 -11.89 2.87
N CYS A 340 -2.55 -12.53 3.95
CA CYS A 340 -2.23 -13.94 4.00
C CYS A 340 -3.02 -14.56 5.14
N TYR A 341 -4.01 -15.37 4.79
CA TYR A 341 -4.87 -16.07 5.74
C TYR A 341 -4.36 -17.49 5.93
N LEU A 342 -4.20 -17.91 7.18
CA LEU A 342 -3.69 -19.22 7.58
C LEU A 342 -4.84 -20.10 8.09
N TYR A 343 -4.84 -21.37 7.71
CA TYR A 343 -5.91 -22.32 8.04
C TYR A 343 -5.35 -23.65 8.55
N THR A 344 -6.04 -24.26 9.52
CA THR A 344 -5.72 -25.58 10.10
C THR A 344 -6.73 -26.62 9.65
#